data_AF-E3R0G2-F1
#
_entry.id   AF-E3R0G2-F1
#
_cell.length_a   1.000
_cell.length_b   1.000
_cell.length_c   1.000
_cell.angle_alpha   90.00
_cell.angle_beta   90.00
_cell.angle_gamma   90.00
#
_symmetry.space_group_name_H-M   'P 1'
#
loop_
_entity.id
_entity.type
_entity.pdbx_description
1 polymer ?
#
loop_
_entity_poly.entity_id
_entity_poly.type
_entity_poly.pdbx_seq_one_letter_code
_entity_poly.pdbx_strand_id
1 'polypeptide(L)'
;MVREGSAGLQPTGGGRSGCGDGGNGQVYARRGVSNDRNGIMYSHCTPKVRWAEGNSNSHRHYWAGVVVWVNRWGCEEDDITPIWPVGVSYTMYHLSWGASSTADGKFSFRAADVGLDMPTHAKMQINDNAISPLQNADSENIFERALVRWESLPILAKGALTNVRYEKTQVPFKDANVQAQLDVAYQETFFAGLALLKCDPTTEPKKNDTPDEYPDADTTYAPKSNLTGK
;
A
#
# COMPACT_ATOMS: atom_id res chain seq x y z
N MET A 1 -22.94 -4.97 8.63
CA MET A 1 -23.13 -4.32 7.31
C MET A 1 -21.82 -4.44 6.54
N VAL A 2 -21.70 -5.41 5.63
CA VAL A 2 -20.52 -5.63 4.80
C VAL A 2 -20.62 -4.68 3.61
N ARG A 3 -19.67 -3.76 3.42
CA ARG A 3 -19.63 -2.95 2.20
C ARG A 3 -19.02 -3.79 1.09
N GLU A 4 -19.85 -4.16 0.12
CA GLU A 4 -19.44 -4.63 -1.20
C GLU A 4 -18.37 -3.69 -1.78
N GLY A 5 -17.38 -4.28 -2.45
CA GLY A 5 -16.31 -3.52 -3.09
C GLY A 5 -16.87 -2.41 -3.96
N SER A 6 -16.34 -1.19 -3.82
CA SER A 6 -16.89 -0.01 -4.50
C SER A 6 -17.02 -0.28 -6.00
N ALA A 7 -18.17 0.00 -6.61
CA ALA A 7 -18.42 -0.19 -8.05
C ALA A 7 -17.66 0.80 -8.98
N GLY A 8 -16.81 1.64 -8.40
CA GLY A 8 -16.01 2.64 -9.11
C GLY A 8 -16.86 3.78 -9.67
N LEU A 9 -16.21 4.68 -10.42
CA LEU A 9 -16.86 5.81 -11.09
C LEU A 9 -16.77 5.68 -12.60
N GLN A 10 -17.84 6.05 -13.31
CA GLN A 10 -17.78 6.11 -14.77
C GLN A 10 -16.70 7.14 -15.18
N PRO A 11 -15.87 6.86 -16.21
CA PRO A 11 -14.83 7.78 -16.65
C PRO A 11 -15.37 8.98 -17.47
N THR A 12 -16.48 9.57 -17.03
CA THR A 12 -17.11 10.76 -17.61
C THR A 12 -16.73 12.02 -16.84
N GLY A 13 -16.87 13.18 -17.48
CA GLY A 13 -16.45 14.49 -16.94
C GLY A 13 -14.93 14.69 -16.94
N GLY A 14 -14.45 15.70 -16.22
CA GLY A 14 -13.01 15.94 -16.04
C GLY A 14 -12.31 14.86 -15.21
N GLY A 15 -10.98 14.76 -15.30
CA GLY A 15 -10.19 13.69 -14.65
C GLY A 15 -10.44 13.55 -13.14
N ARG A 16 -10.67 14.68 -12.45
CA ARG A 16 -10.99 14.74 -11.02
C ARG A 16 -12.48 14.78 -10.70
N SER A 17 -13.37 14.84 -11.69
CA SER A 17 -14.80 14.99 -11.47
C SER A 17 -15.38 13.82 -10.68
N GLY A 18 -15.97 14.07 -9.52
CA GLY A 18 -16.54 13.05 -8.62
C GLY A 18 -15.52 12.29 -7.76
N CYS A 19 -14.22 12.58 -7.86
CA CYS A 19 -13.16 11.98 -7.04
C CYS A 19 -11.99 12.94 -6.74
N GLY A 20 -12.22 14.24 -6.81
CA GLY A 20 -11.18 15.27 -6.81
C GLY A 20 -10.69 15.70 -5.44
N ASP A 21 -11.50 15.52 -4.41
CA ASP A 21 -11.25 16.04 -3.06
C ASP A 21 -10.34 15.13 -2.23
N GLY A 22 -9.67 14.16 -2.86
CA GLY A 22 -8.86 13.15 -2.17
C GLY A 22 -9.67 12.04 -1.50
N GLY A 23 -10.86 12.36 -0.96
CA GLY A 23 -11.87 11.43 -0.44
C GLY A 23 -11.39 10.43 0.62
N ASN A 24 -12.20 9.41 0.91
CA ASN A 24 -11.89 8.29 1.82
C ASN A 24 -10.92 7.26 1.21
N GLY A 25 -10.00 7.67 0.34
CA GLY A 25 -9.23 6.67 -0.38
C GLY A 25 -8.29 5.90 0.56
N GLN A 26 -8.25 4.59 0.34
CA GLN A 26 -7.58 3.62 1.19
C GLN A 26 -6.20 3.30 0.63
N VAL A 27 -5.21 3.16 1.51
CA VAL A 27 -3.89 2.62 1.15
C VAL A 27 -3.77 1.23 1.74
N TYR A 28 -3.29 0.30 0.93
CA TYR A 28 -3.02 -1.07 1.32
C TYR A 28 -1.52 -1.31 1.35
N ALA A 29 -1.02 -1.98 2.39
CA ALA A 29 0.39 -2.36 2.48
C ALA A 29 0.57 -3.86 2.42
N ARG A 30 1.64 -4.31 1.77
CA ARG A 30 2.12 -5.68 1.84
C ARG A 30 3.64 -5.72 1.82
N ARG A 31 4.24 -6.40 2.79
CA ARG A 31 5.67 -6.71 2.78
C ARG A 31 5.93 -7.90 1.85
N GLY A 32 7.05 -7.87 1.16
CA GLY A 32 7.59 -9.05 0.49
C GLY A 32 9.09 -8.95 0.29
N VAL A 33 9.63 -9.93 -0.43
CA VAL A 33 11.07 -10.08 -0.70
C VAL A 33 11.27 -10.30 -2.19
N SER A 34 12.29 -9.67 -2.76
CA SER A 34 12.79 -9.97 -4.10
C SER A 34 14.31 -9.84 -4.09
N ASN A 35 15.01 -10.78 -4.71
CA ASN A 35 16.48 -10.84 -4.70
C ASN A 35 17.09 -10.70 -3.30
N ASP A 36 16.53 -11.40 -2.30
CA ASP A 36 16.92 -11.33 -0.88
C ASP A 36 16.81 -9.94 -0.23
N ARG A 37 16.12 -8.99 -0.89
CA ARG A 37 15.88 -7.64 -0.39
C ARG A 37 14.43 -7.44 0.01
N ASN A 38 14.23 -6.73 1.12
CA ASN A 38 12.91 -6.45 1.64
C ASN A 38 12.29 -5.23 0.94
N GLY A 39 11.04 -5.38 0.51
CA GLY A 39 10.22 -4.31 -0.05
C GLY A 39 8.87 -4.22 0.65
N ILE A 40 8.37 -3.00 0.82
CA ILE A 40 7.01 -2.74 1.30
C ILE A 40 6.22 -2.09 0.16
N MET A 41 5.25 -2.82 -0.35
CA MET A 41 4.36 -2.36 -1.41
C MET A 41 3.16 -1.63 -0.82
N TYR A 42 3.02 -0.35 -1.17
CA TYR A 42 1.87 0.50 -0.89
C TYR A 42 1.01 0.61 -2.15
N SER A 43 -0.26 0.26 -2.03
CA SER A 43 -1.19 0.19 -3.16
C SER A 43 -2.39 1.10 -2.95
N HIS A 44 -2.69 1.90 -3.96
CA HIS A 44 -3.78 2.87 -3.97
C HIS A 44 -4.83 2.42 -4.98
N CYS A 45 -6.10 2.37 -4.56
CA CYS A 45 -7.22 2.17 -5.47
C CYS A 45 -7.91 3.51 -5.74
N THR A 46 -7.97 3.91 -7.01
CA THR A 46 -8.80 5.04 -7.43
C THR A 46 -10.09 4.53 -8.08
N PRO A 47 -11.24 5.20 -7.87
CA PRO A 47 -12.52 4.75 -8.44
C PRO A 47 -12.55 4.77 -9.97
N LYS A 48 -11.74 5.61 -10.60
CA LYS A 48 -11.54 5.74 -12.04
C LYS A 48 -10.16 6.31 -12.36
N VAL A 49 -9.75 6.16 -13.61
CA VAL A 49 -8.57 6.81 -14.16
C VAL A 49 -8.88 7.32 -15.57
N ARG A 50 -8.22 8.42 -15.93
CA ARG A 50 -8.33 9.04 -17.24
C ARG A 50 -7.03 9.82 -17.50
N TRP A 51 -6.37 9.56 -18.61
CA TRP A 51 -5.18 10.30 -19.04
C TRP A 51 -5.30 10.64 -20.53
N ALA A 52 -4.89 11.87 -20.90
CA ALA A 52 -5.09 12.51 -22.20
C ALA A 52 -6.53 12.96 -22.55
N GLU A 53 -6.66 13.91 -23.50
CA GLU A 53 -7.95 14.32 -24.07
C GLU A 53 -8.58 13.17 -24.87
N GLY A 54 -9.87 12.93 -24.68
CA GLY A 54 -10.60 11.80 -25.28
C GLY A 54 -10.88 10.63 -24.33
N ASN A 55 -11.82 9.75 -24.74
CA ASN A 55 -12.31 8.62 -23.92
C ASN A 55 -11.51 7.32 -24.11
N SER A 56 -10.55 7.27 -25.04
CA SER A 56 -9.86 6.03 -25.44
C SER A 56 -9.00 5.43 -24.33
N ASN A 57 -8.52 6.26 -23.39
CA ASN A 57 -7.61 5.89 -22.32
C ASN A 57 -8.25 6.16 -20.95
N SER A 58 -9.48 5.68 -20.76
CA SER A 58 -10.26 5.93 -19.57
C SER A 58 -11.02 4.69 -19.13
N HIS A 59 -11.01 4.40 -17.82
CA HIS A 59 -11.73 3.24 -17.30
C HIS A 59 -12.08 3.37 -15.82
N ARG A 60 -13.04 2.56 -15.39
CA ARG A 60 -13.33 2.31 -13.97
C ARG A 60 -12.15 1.59 -13.34
N HIS A 61 -11.86 1.94 -12.09
CA HIS A 61 -10.82 1.36 -11.25
C HIS A 61 -9.40 1.50 -11.78
N TYR A 62 -8.52 1.99 -10.93
CA TYR A 62 -7.09 1.90 -11.19
C TYR A 62 -6.35 1.61 -9.90
N TRP A 63 -5.44 0.64 -9.99
CA TRP A 63 -4.50 0.35 -8.92
C TRP A 63 -3.14 0.94 -9.28
N ALA A 64 -2.65 1.80 -8.41
CA ALA A 64 -1.31 2.37 -8.49
C ALA A 64 -0.47 1.87 -7.31
N GLY A 65 0.83 1.65 -7.53
CA GLY A 65 1.71 1.03 -6.55
C GLY A 65 3.00 1.82 -6.32
N VAL A 66 3.47 1.82 -5.08
CA VAL A 66 4.84 2.23 -4.70
C VAL A 66 5.45 1.07 -3.92
N VAL A 67 6.67 0.67 -4.23
CA VAL A 67 7.48 -0.22 -3.39
C VAL A 67 8.58 0.60 -2.76
N VAL A 68 8.60 0.66 -1.43
CA VAL A 68 9.72 1.21 -0.67
C VAL A 68 10.67 0.06 -0.38
N TRP A 69 11.88 0.15 -0.92
CA TRP A 69 12.95 -0.82 -0.69
C TRP A 69 13.74 -0.40 0.54
N VAL A 70 13.94 -1.33 1.46
CA VAL A 70 14.62 -1.06 2.74
C VAL A 70 15.84 -1.95 2.89
N ASN A 71 16.88 -1.39 3.50
CA ASN A 71 18.01 -2.15 3.98
C ASN A 71 18.03 -2.15 5.51
N ARG A 72 18.65 -3.17 6.10
CA ARG A 72 18.76 -3.37 7.55
C ARG A 72 20.23 -3.47 7.94
N TRP A 73 20.61 -2.82 9.04
CA TRP A 73 22.00 -2.77 9.53
C TRP A 73 22.18 -3.34 10.95
N GLY A 74 21.15 -3.94 11.55
CA GLY A 74 21.22 -4.57 12.88
C GLY A 74 20.43 -5.88 12.94
N CYS A 75 20.71 -6.75 13.92
CA CYS A 75 20.15 -8.10 13.97
C CYS A 75 19.01 -8.32 14.96
N GLU A 76 18.77 -7.38 15.88
CA GLU A 76 17.70 -7.48 16.88
C GLU A 76 16.32 -7.35 16.23
N GLU A 77 15.59 -8.45 16.03
CA GLU A 77 14.38 -8.48 15.19
C GLU A 77 13.36 -7.38 15.54
N ASP A 78 13.16 -7.15 16.84
CA ASP A 78 12.23 -6.14 17.38
C ASP A 78 12.77 -4.70 17.31
N ASP A 79 14.07 -4.52 17.05
CA ASP A 79 14.65 -3.22 16.78
C ASP A 79 14.44 -2.84 15.31
N ILE A 80 13.55 -1.86 15.10
CA ILE A 80 13.26 -1.29 13.79
C ILE A 80 14.11 -0.05 13.47
N THR A 81 14.86 0.48 14.44
CA THR A 81 15.70 1.67 14.26
C THR A 81 16.83 1.50 13.23
N PRO A 82 17.39 0.29 12.96
CA PRO A 82 18.42 0.12 11.94
C PRO A 82 17.83 -0.26 10.57
N ILE A 83 16.56 0.04 10.29
CA ILE A 83 15.92 -0.22 8.99
C ILE A 83 15.71 1.11 8.26
N TRP A 84 16.34 1.27 7.10
CA TRP A 84 16.27 2.51 6.32
C TRP A 84 15.83 2.27 4.89
N PRO A 85 14.99 3.15 4.32
CA PRO A 85 14.72 3.19 2.88
C PRO A 85 16.00 3.46 2.08
N VAL A 86 16.16 2.73 0.97
CA VAL A 86 17.31 2.88 0.05
C VAL A 86 16.89 3.16 -1.40
N GLY A 87 15.60 3.02 -1.69
CA GLY A 87 15.05 3.37 -2.97
C GLY A 87 13.54 3.21 -2.99
N VAL A 88 12.93 3.76 -4.03
CA VAL A 88 11.50 3.58 -4.31
C VAL A 88 11.32 3.15 -5.74
N SER A 89 10.39 2.23 -5.95
CA SER A 89 9.84 1.91 -7.27
C SER A 89 8.38 2.33 -7.28
N TYR A 90 7.89 2.79 -8.43
CA TYR A 90 6.52 3.30 -8.52
C TYR A 90 5.90 3.04 -9.89
N THR A 91 4.59 2.79 -9.92
CA THR A 91 3.89 2.52 -11.18
C THR A 91 3.79 3.79 -12.03
N MET A 92 4.46 3.80 -13.18
CA MET A 92 4.32 4.86 -14.18
C MET A 92 3.09 4.64 -15.05
N TYR A 93 2.76 3.36 -15.31
CA TYR A 93 1.59 2.98 -16.08
C TYR A 93 1.25 1.50 -15.88
N HIS A 94 0.12 1.20 -15.22
CA HIS A 94 -0.30 -0.18 -14.87
C HIS A 94 0.85 -1.01 -14.26
N LEU A 95 1.42 -1.92 -15.07
CA LEU A 95 2.48 -2.86 -14.68
C LEU A 95 3.89 -2.36 -15.04
N SER A 96 4.01 -1.15 -15.57
CA SER A 96 5.28 -0.48 -15.85
C SER A 96 5.72 0.30 -14.62
N TRP A 97 6.95 0.03 -14.18
CA TRP A 97 7.56 0.59 -12.98
C TRP A 97 8.70 1.54 -13.34
N GLY A 98 8.66 2.74 -12.77
CA GLY A 98 9.80 3.63 -12.64
C GLY A 98 10.50 3.39 -11.30
N ALA A 99 11.68 3.97 -11.14
CA ALA A 99 12.51 3.82 -9.95
C ALA A 99 13.29 5.11 -9.64
N SER A 100 13.59 5.31 -8.37
CA SER A 100 14.52 6.35 -7.91
C SER A 100 15.27 5.85 -6.68
N SER A 101 16.60 5.92 -6.72
CA SER A 101 17.46 5.56 -5.58
C SER A 101 17.61 6.75 -4.65
N THR A 102 17.88 6.52 -3.35
CA THR A 102 18.16 7.62 -2.42
C THR A 102 19.43 8.38 -2.81
N ALA A 103 20.37 7.71 -3.46
CA ALA A 103 21.59 8.31 -3.99
C ALA A 103 21.31 9.27 -5.17
N ASP A 104 20.19 9.13 -5.89
CA ASP A 104 19.87 9.99 -7.03
C ASP A 104 19.47 11.41 -6.60
N GLY A 105 19.09 11.61 -5.32
CA GLY A 105 18.59 12.89 -4.81
C GLY A 105 17.27 13.36 -5.45
N LYS A 106 16.61 12.50 -6.23
CA LYS A 106 15.41 12.83 -7.03
C LYS A 106 14.09 12.75 -6.25
N PHE A 107 14.14 12.28 -5.00
CA PHE A 107 12.99 12.21 -4.11
C PHE A 107 13.43 12.43 -2.66
N SER A 108 12.48 12.81 -1.81
CA SER A 108 12.72 13.04 -0.39
C SER A 108 11.73 12.25 0.46
N PHE A 109 12.10 12.04 1.72
CA PHE A 109 11.23 11.46 2.73
C PHE A 109 10.81 12.55 3.71
N ARG A 110 9.64 12.39 4.33
CA ARG A 110 9.23 13.13 5.51
C ARG A 110 9.63 12.36 6.77
N ALA A 111 10.00 13.09 7.83
CA ALA A 111 10.12 12.53 9.18
C ALA A 111 8.80 11.89 9.61
N ALA A 112 8.88 10.76 10.32
CA ALA A 112 7.71 10.18 10.93
C ALA A 112 7.32 11.00 12.17
N ASP A 113 6.02 11.19 12.42
CA ASP A 113 5.52 11.95 13.58
C ASP A 113 5.72 11.20 14.93
N VAL A 114 6.38 10.04 14.91
CA VAL A 114 6.63 9.16 16.08
C VAL A 114 8.02 9.33 16.69
N GLY A 115 8.71 10.45 16.43
CA GLY A 115 9.98 10.79 17.08
C GLY A 115 11.17 9.96 16.59
N LEU A 116 11.12 9.43 15.37
CA LEU A 116 12.31 8.93 14.70
C LEU A 116 13.08 10.14 14.14
N ASP A 117 14.36 10.26 14.48
CA ASP A 117 15.22 11.38 14.04
C ASP A 117 15.39 11.46 12.51
N MET A 118 14.88 10.47 11.77
CA MET A 118 15.19 10.26 10.38
C MET A 118 13.94 10.12 9.51
N PRO A 119 13.93 10.75 8.33
CA PRO A 119 12.85 10.64 7.34
C PRO A 119 12.65 9.23 6.76
N THR A 120 11.41 8.71 6.86
CA THR A 120 11.04 7.36 6.38
C THR A 120 9.82 7.34 5.45
N HIS A 121 9.07 8.45 5.36
CA HIS A 121 7.83 8.53 4.58
C HIS A 121 8.10 9.10 3.18
N ALA A 122 8.16 8.25 2.15
CA ALA A 122 8.48 8.69 0.80
C ALA A 122 7.43 9.68 0.28
N LYS A 123 7.85 10.86 -0.19
CA LYS A 123 6.95 11.87 -0.75
C LYS A 123 6.65 11.55 -2.22
N MET A 124 5.44 11.06 -2.47
CA MET A 124 4.99 10.63 -3.79
C MET A 124 3.72 11.38 -4.20
N GLN A 125 3.50 11.53 -5.50
CA GLN A 125 2.27 12.07 -6.06
C GLN A 125 1.70 11.13 -7.12
N ILE A 126 0.36 11.12 -7.25
CA ILE A 126 -0.35 10.48 -8.35
C ILE A 126 -0.89 11.60 -9.25
N ASN A 127 -0.47 11.61 -10.51
CA ASN A 127 -1.03 12.48 -11.54
C ASN A 127 -1.59 11.60 -12.67
N ASP A 128 -2.88 11.77 -12.97
CA ASP A 128 -3.66 10.91 -13.86
C ASP A 128 -3.48 9.41 -13.55
N ASN A 129 -2.63 8.72 -14.30
CA ASN A 129 -2.33 7.30 -14.18
C ASN A 129 -0.92 7.00 -13.62
N ALA A 130 -0.07 8.01 -13.48
CA ALA A 130 1.34 7.83 -13.13
C ALA A 130 1.62 8.26 -11.69
N ILE A 131 2.37 7.43 -10.97
CA ILE A 131 3.05 7.87 -9.75
C ILE A 131 4.40 8.47 -10.14
N SER A 132 4.77 9.54 -9.44
CA SER A 132 6.11 10.11 -9.51
C SER A 132 6.55 10.62 -8.14
N PRO A 133 7.87 10.75 -7.89
CA PRO A 133 8.38 11.50 -6.76
C PRO A 133 7.81 12.92 -6.73
N LEU A 134 7.44 13.38 -5.54
CA LEU A 134 7.08 14.77 -5.32
C LEU A 134 8.35 15.57 -4.95
N GLN A 135 8.74 16.50 -5.81
CA GLN A 135 9.91 17.36 -5.58
C GLN A 135 9.50 18.67 -4.90
N ASN A 136 10.32 19.14 -3.95
CA ASN A 136 10.31 20.52 -3.42
C ASN A 136 8.99 21.04 -2.84
N ALA A 137 8.13 20.16 -2.35
CA ALA A 137 6.87 20.57 -1.75
C ALA A 137 6.68 19.87 -0.40
N ASP A 138 6.89 20.59 0.70
CA ASP A 138 6.10 20.37 1.92
C ASP A 138 4.74 21.04 1.71
N SER A 139 4.02 20.62 0.66
CA SER A 139 2.72 21.22 0.34
C SER A 139 1.68 20.76 1.35
N GLU A 140 0.73 21.63 1.65
CA GLU A 140 -0.51 21.33 2.40
C GLU A 140 -1.37 20.19 1.79
N ASN A 141 -0.94 19.65 0.64
CA ASN A 141 -1.62 18.59 -0.11
C ASN A 141 -0.91 17.22 -0.03
N ILE A 142 0.08 17.05 0.86
CA ILE A 142 0.60 15.70 1.18
C ILE A 142 -0.33 15.08 2.21
N PHE A 143 -1.06 14.05 1.79
CA PHE A 143 -1.98 13.34 2.67
C PHE A 143 -1.40 11.98 3.05
N GLU A 144 -1.24 11.76 4.34
CA GLU A 144 -1.17 10.40 4.87
C GLU A 144 -2.58 9.82 4.96
N ARG A 145 -2.70 8.53 4.68
CA ARG A 145 -3.99 7.84 4.61
C ARG A 145 -3.96 6.68 5.58
N ALA A 146 -5.15 6.30 6.06
CA ALA A 146 -5.29 5.07 6.82
C ALA A 146 -4.67 3.91 6.02
N LEU A 147 -3.76 3.19 6.67
CA LEU A 147 -3.05 2.06 6.09
C LEU A 147 -3.70 0.76 6.57
N VAL A 148 -4.03 -0.13 5.64
CA VAL A 148 -4.49 -1.48 5.98
C VAL A 148 -3.49 -2.48 5.42
N ARG A 149 -2.88 -3.27 6.30
CA ARG A 149 -1.98 -4.36 5.89
C ARG A 149 -2.78 -5.50 5.31
N TRP A 150 -2.26 -6.15 4.26
CA TRP A 150 -2.87 -7.33 3.67
C TRP A 150 -3.21 -8.36 4.74
N GLU A 151 -2.26 -8.65 5.63
CA GLU A 151 -2.39 -9.64 6.70
C GLU A 151 -3.52 -9.31 7.67
N SER A 152 -3.78 -8.01 7.92
CA SER A 152 -4.82 -7.52 8.83
C SER A 152 -6.22 -7.43 8.19
N LEU A 153 -6.37 -7.72 6.90
CA LEU A 153 -7.68 -7.71 6.26
C LEU A 153 -8.56 -8.87 6.75
N PRO A 154 -9.86 -8.62 7.02
CA PRO A 154 -10.83 -9.69 7.25
C PRO A 154 -10.88 -10.67 6.07
N ILE A 155 -11.19 -11.93 6.34
CA ILE A 155 -11.22 -13.02 5.34
C ILE A 155 -12.09 -12.65 4.14
N LEU A 156 -13.27 -12.06 4.36
CA LEU A 156 -14.17 -11.65 3.28
C LEU A 156 -13.56 -10.56 2.38
N ALA A 157 -12.81 -9.61 2.97
CA ALA A 157 -12.15 -8.55 2.21
C ALA A 157 -10.97 -9.10 1.40
N LYS A 158 -10.16 -10.01 1.98
CA LYS A 158 -9.12 -10.75 1.24
C LYS A 158 -9.74 -11.52 0.07
N GLY A 159 -10.82 -12.26 0.32
CA GLY A 159 -11.54 -13.01 -0.71
C GLY A 159 -12.04 -12.11 -1.86
N ALA A 160 -12.63 -10.96 -1.54
CA ALA A 160 -13.09 -10.00 -2.55
C ALA A 160 -11.92 -9.46 -3.41
N LEU A 161 -10.81 -9.06 -2.79
CA LEU A 161 -9.62 -8.54 -3.50
C LEU A 161 -8.89 -9.61 -4.32
N THR A 162 -8.92 -10.87 -3.88
CA THR A 162 -8.36 -12.00 -4.64
C THR A 162 -9.20 -12.33 -5.88
N ASN A 163 -10.52 -12.29 -5.73
CA ASN A 163 -11.46 -12.79 -6.74
C ASN A 163 -11.96 -11.72 -7.72
N VAL A 164 -11.87 -10.44 -7.36
CA VAL A 164 -12.24 -9.36 -8.28
C VAL A 164 -11.46 -9.46 -9.59
N ARG A 165 -12.13 -9.17 -10.70
CA ARG A 165 -11.57 -9.09 -12.04
C ARG A 165 -11.82 -7.69 -12.57
N TYR A 166 -10.74 -6.98 -12.86
CA TYR A 166 -10.83 -5.71 -13.57
C TYR A 166 -10.36 -5.93 -15.01
N GLU A 167 -10.98 -5.23 -15.95
CA GLU A 167 -10.64 -5.35 -17.37
C GLU A 167 -9.26 -4.75 -17.69
N LYS A 168 -8.88 -3.67 -17.00
CA LYS A 168 -7.70 -2.85 -17.33
C LYS A 168 -6.68 -2.75 -16.19
N THR A 169 -6.94 -3.32 -15.02
CA THR A 169 -6.02 -3.22 -13.88
C THR A 169 -6.05 -4.51 -13.07
N GLN A 170 -5.24 -4.59 -12.03
CA GLN A 170 -5.24 -5.73 -11.11
C GLN A 170 -4.84 -5.27 -9.72
N VAL A 171 -5.32 -5.96 -8.70
CA VAL A 171 -4.83 -5.76 -7.33
C VAL A 171 -3.37 -6.21 -7.29
N PRO A 172 -2.39 -5.32 -7.04
CA PRO A 172 -0.98 -5.67 -7.21
C PRO A 172 -0.45 -6.48 -6.03
N PHE A 173 -1.02 -6.29 -4.84
CA PHE A 173 -0.59 -6.90 -3.58
C PHE A 173 -1.37 -8.16 -3.18
N LYS A 174 -2.21 -8.72 -4.07
CA LYS A 174 -2.85 -10.02 -3.80
C LYS A 174 -1.85 -11.16 -3.97
N ASP A 175 -2.14 -12.32 -3.39
CA ASP A 175 -1.20 -13.46 -3.36
C ASP A 175 -0.69 -13.86 -4.74
N ALA A 176 -1.59 -13.92 -5.73
CA ALA A 176 -1.24 -14.31 -7.10
C ALA A 176 -0.35 -13.30 -7.84
N ASN A 177 -0.25 -12.05 -7.38
CA ASN A 177 0.39 -10.96 -8.11
C ASN A 177 1.62 -10.39 -7.41
N VAL A 178 1.66 -10.42 -6.07
CA VAL A 178 2.62 -9.65 -5.28
C VAL A 178 4.07 -9.95 -5.66
N GLN A 179 4.43 -11.21 -5.86
CA GLN A 179 5.83 -11.58 -6.15
C GLN A 179 6.27 -11.03 -7.51
N ALA A 180 5.48 -11.27 -8.57
CA ALA A 180 5.80 -10.77 -9.89
C ALA A 180 5.88 -9.23 -9.93
N GLN A 181 5.04 -8.53 -9.15
CA GLN A 181 5.12 -7.08 -9.03
C GLN A 181 6.41 -6.63 -8.31
N LEU A 182 6.80 -7.31 -7.22
CA LEU A 182 8.05 -7.01 -6.51
C LEU A 182 9.28 -7.27 -7.39
N ASP A 183 9.28 -8.35 -8.16
CA ASP A 183 10.39 -8.72 -9.04
C ASP A 183 10.58 -7.72 -10.18
N VAL A 184 9.49 -7.25 -10.81
CA VAL A 184 9.55 -6.21 -11.84
C VAL A 184 9.92 -4.85 -11.26
N ALA A 185 9.49 -4.55 -10.03
CA ALA A 185 9.79 -3.30 -9.35
C ALA A 185 11.26 -3.23 -8.86
N TYR A 186 11.91 -4.36 -8.63
CA TYR A 186 13.25 -4.40 -8.06
C TYR A 186 14.30 -3.73 -8.96
N GLN A 187 15.25 -3.02 -8.35
CA GLN A 187 16.45 -2.53 -9.01
C GLN A 187 17.66 -2.82 -8.13
N GLU A 188 18.68 -3.46 -8.71
CA GLU A 188 19.91 -3.78 -7.99
C GLU A 188 20.65 -2.52 -7.52
N THR A 189 20.55 -1.43 -8.28
CA THR A 189 21.20 -0.15 -7.99
C THR A 189 20.77 0.47 -6.66
N PHE A 190 19.58 0.15 -6.13
CA PHE A 190 19.16 0.58 -4.79
C PHE A 190 20.10 0.08 -3.68
N PHE A 191 20.78 -1.04 -3.93
CA PHE A 191 21.60 -1.73 -2.96
C PHE A 191 23.08 -1.75 -3.34
N ALA A 192 23.49 -0.95 -4.32
CA ALA A 192 24.88 -0.84 -4.72
C ALA A 192 25.77 -0.45 -3.52
N GLY A 193 26.76 -1.27 -3.21
CA GLY A 193 27.65 -1.07 -2.06
C GLY A 193 27.05 -1.44 -0.69
N LEU A 194 25.81 -1.93 -0.64
CA LEU A 194 25.16 -2.37 0.60
C LEU A 194 25.25 -3.89 0.75
N ALA A 195 25.84 -4.35 1.84
CA ALA A 195 25.86 -5.77 2.18
C ALA A 195 24.45 -6.29 2.48
N LEU A 196 24.20 -7.56 2.15
CA LEU A 196 23.10 -8.30 2.76
C LEU A 196 23.50 -8.64 4.19
N LEU A 197 22.73 -8.14 5.16
CA LEU A 197 22.93 -8.49 6.56
C LEU A 197 22.50 -9.95 6.77
N LYS A 198 23.46 -10.80 7.16
CA LYS A 198 23.18 -12.17 7.59
C LYS A 198 23.20 -12.19 9.11
N CYS A 199 22.03 -12.29 9.72
CA CYS A 199 21.91 -12.51 11.15
C CYS A 199 21.99 -14.01 11.42
N ASP A 200 22.82 -14.39 12.40
CA ASP A 200 22.87 -15.77 12.90
C ASP A 200 21.52 -16.05 13.59
N PRO A 201 20.79 -17.13 13.26
CA PRO A 201 19.56 -17.51 13.95
C PRO A 201 19.87 -17.87 15.41
N THR A 202 20.01 -16.86 16.26
CA THR A 202 20.13 -17.05 17.70
C THR A 202 18.73 -17.30 18.25
N THR A 203 18.44 -18.59 18.46
CA THR A 203 17.30 -19.17 19.20
C THR A 203 15.95 -18.47 19.01
N GLU A 204 15.09 -19.09 18.20
CA GLU A 204 13.68 -18.78 18.05
C GLU A 204 13.04 -18.33 19.39
N PRO A 205 12.37 -17.16 19.43
CA PRO A 205 11.48 -16.85 20.53
C PRO A 205 10.46 -17.98 20.65
N LYS A 206 10.30 -18.55 21.85
CA LYS A 206 9.28 -19.57 22.10
C LYS A 206 7.94 -19.02 21.63
N LYS A 207 7.37 -19.67 20.62
CA LYS A 207 6.02 -19.41 20.14
C LYS A 207 5.06 -19.60 21.32
N ASN A 208 4.61 -18.50 21.92
CA ASN A 208 3.49 -18.56 22.85
C ASN A 208 2.25 -18.78 21.98
N ASP A 209 1.89 -20.05 21.79
CA ASP A 209 0.59 -20.45 21.24
C ASP A 209 -0.50 -20.06 22.25
N THR A 210 -0.84 -18.78 22.30
CA THR A 210 -2.12 -18.33 22.84
C THR A 210 -3.05 -18.27 21.63
N PRO A 211 -4.10 -19.11 21.55
CA PRO A 211 -5.09 -18.97 20.49
C PRO A 211 -5.65 -17.55 20.53
N ASP A 212 -5.63 -16.87 19.39
CA ASP A 212 -6.41 -15.64 19.20
C ASP A 212 -7.88 -16.01 19.42
N GLU A 213 -8.37 -15.78 20.64
CA GLU A 213 -9.80 -15.77 20.96
C GLU A 213 -10.43 -14.65 20.12
N TYR A 214 -10.94 -15.00 18.95
CA TYR A 214 -11.97 -14.21 18.30
C TYR A 214 -13.17 -14.19 19.27
N PRO A 215 -13.63 -13.03 19.73
CA PRO A 215 -14.89 -12.99 20.46
C PRO A 215 -15.98 -13.46 19.50
N ASP A 216 -16.62 -14.57 19.87
CA ASP A 216 -17.78 -15.11 19.17
C ASP A 216 -18.80 -14.01 18.91
N ALA A 217 -19.13 -13.82 17.63
CA ALA A 217 -20.24 -13.00 17.22
C ALA A 217 -21.55 -13.72 17.54
N ASP A 218 -22.01 -13.66 18.79
CA ASP A 218 -23.41 -13.92 19.11
C ASP A 218 -23.93 -12.92 20.16
N THR A 219 -24.43 -11.80 19.66
CA THR A 219 -25.51 -11.09 20.35
C THR A 219 -26.62 -10.86 19.35
N THR A 220 -27.54 -11.82 19.30
CA THR A 220 -28.87 -11.62 18.76
C THR A 220 -29.56 -10.47 19.51
N TYR A 221 -29.69 -9.33 18.82
CA TYR A 221 -30.45 -8.19 19.31
C TYR A 221 -31.94 -8.50 19.14
N ALA A 222 -32.59 -9.03 20.18
CA ALA A 222 -34.04 -9.16 20.21
C ALA A 222 -34.69 -7.78 20.40
N PRO A 223 -35.67 -7.37 19.57
CA PRO A 223 -36.40 -6.12 19.79
C PRO A 223 -37.31 -6.27 21.02
N LYS A 224 -37.21 -5.34 21.97
CA LYS A 224 -38.10 -5.24 23.12
C LYS A 224 -39.52 -4.86 22.65
N SER A 225 -40.49 -5.73 22.91
CA SER A 225 -41.91 -5.41 22.82
C SER A 225 -42.31 -4.53 24.02
N ASN A 226 -42.74 -3.29 23.77
CA ASN A 226 -43.40 -2.48 24.77
C ASN A 226 -44.87 -2.87 24.85
N LEU A 227 -45.25 -3.58 25.92
CA LEU A 227 -46.63 -3.72 26.35
C LEU A 227 -47.02 -2.48 27.17
N THR A 228 -47.82 -1.60 26.58
CA THR A 228 -48.55 -0.55 27.30
C THR A 228 -49.80 -1.15 27.93
N GLY A 229 -49.86 -1.09 29.26
CA GLY A 229 -51.04 -1.43 30.05
C GLY A 229 -51.28 -0.40 31.15
N LYS A 230 -52.14 0.57 30.87
CA LYS A 230 -53.18 1.09 31.76
C LYS A 230 -54.16 1.94 30.96
#